data_AF-L5LRH6-F1
#
_entry.id   AF-L5LRH6-F1
#
_cell.length_a   1.000
_cell.length_b   1.000
_cell.length_c   1.000
_cell.angle_alpha   90.00
_cell.angle_beta   90.00
_cell.angle_gamma   90.00
#
_symmetry.space_group_name_H-M   'P 1'
#
loop_
_entity.id
_entity.type
_entity.pdbx_description
1 polymer ?
#
loop_
_entity_poly.entity_id
_entity_poly.type
_entity_poly.pdbx_seq_one_letter_code
_entity_poly.pdbx_strand_id
1 'polypeptide(L)'
;MLDFPVLWLVSAACALALASTEQPGNRAPVSGGAYSLELVCGAPGAPEPPLCFDPCQNYTRLDDPSRSSEVTERAKKCDRDLRGWFRFVGEGGTRMPETCVPMYRCQTEAPMWLQGTHPTLGQGVVTRTACAHWSDNCCSWKAEVQVAACPGGYHVYRLESTPSCNLRYCTDPSTAETKCDNACRPEEECTFLNGTWGCACRRDLNSSDIHSLQPQLECGAKDIKVLLDRCQLEGLGFGDEVTAYLRDHNCSSITHREEGNWVSVVSPAQANACGNILERNETHAIYKNTLSLVDELIIRDTKLNINFQCAYPLDMRVSLQTALRPIVSSMNISLAGEGEFTVTMALFQDPNYTLPYEGASATLPVESMLYVGALLERGDTAQFKLLLRHCYATPTADRADPMKYFIIRNSCPNQLDSTISVEENGVSAQGRFSVQMFMFAGNYDLVFLHCEVHLCHSLREQCQPFCSRSQLRSEAVAIDPALVLDLGPITRKGAPSLGVMNGTPGPAGLLGAGPGLLLPVLLAQLF
;
A
#
# COMPACT_ATOMS: atom_id res chain seq x y z
N MET A 1 -3.80 10.42 -73.28
CA MET A 1 -3.00 10.50 -72.04
C MET A 1 -4.03 10.82 -70.95
N LEU A 2 -4.73 9.81 -70.43
CA LEU A 2 -4.28 8.66 -69.62
C LEU A 2 -3.83 9.15 -68.22
N ASP A 3 -4.37 8.71 -67.08
CA ASP A 3 -5.63 7.98 -66.82
C ASP A 3 -6.06 8.14 -65.34
N PHE A 4 -7.33 7.84 -65.02
CA PHE A 4 -7.88 7.58 -63.67
C PHE A 4 -7.99 6.03 -63.47
N PRO A 5 -8.29 5.43 -62.29
CA PRO A 5 -9.02 5.99 -61.12
C PRO A 5 -8.59 5.54 -59.68
N VAL A 6 -9.24 6.16 -58.68
CA VAL A 6 -9.76 5.63 -57.38
C VAL A 6 -9.08 4.43 -56.69
N LEU A 7 -8.76 4.58 -55.39
CA LEU A 7 -8.95 3.51 -54.41
C LEU A 7 -9.32 3.99 -52.98
N TRP A 8 -9.99 3.08 -52.27
CA TRP A 8 -10.80 3.12 -51.05
C TRP A 8 -10.14 3.49 -49.71
N LEU A 9 -10.99 3.65 -48.67
CA LEU A 9 -10.63 3.55 -47.25
C LEU A 9 -10.09 2.15 -46.89
N VAL A 10 -9.27 2.04 -45.84
CA VAL A 10 -9.58 1.30 -44.58
C VAL A 10 -8.34 1.26 -43.66
N SER A 11 -8.58 1.21 -42.35
CA SER A 11 -7.59 1.11 -41.28
C SER A 11 -6.70 -0.14 -41.38
N ALA A 12 -5.39 0.00 -41.15
CA ALA A 12 -4.45 -1.12 -41.07
C ALA A 12 -3.92 -1.32 -39.63
N ALA A 13 -4.57 -2.21 -38.88
CA ALA A 13 -4.02 -2.73 -37.63
C ALA A 13 -3.03 -3.86 -37.95
N CYS A 14 -1.83 -3.84 -37.37
CA CYS A 14 -0.81 -4.86 -37.66
C CYS A 14 -0.97 -6.08 -36.73
N ALA A 15 -1.65 -7.12 -37.21
CA ALA A 15 -1.71 -8.44 -36.58
C ALA A 15 -1.21 -9.50 -37.57
N LEU A 16 0.00 -10.01 -37.36
CA LEU A 16 0.62 -11.00 -38.25
C LEU A 16 0.14 -12.42 -37.90
N ALA A 17 -0.86 -12.90 -38.63
CA ALA A 17 -1.17 -14.32 -38.73
C ALA A 17 -0.34 -14.96 -39.86
N LEU A 18 0.23 -16.15 -39.61
CA LEU A 18 0.92 -16.94 -40.62
C LEU A 18 -0.04 -17.99 -41.25
N ALA A 19 0.18 -18.29 -42.53
CA ALA A 19 -0.70 -19.12 -43.36
C ALA A 19 -0.45 -20.64 -43.19
N SER A 20 -1.35 -21.44 -43.79
CA SER A 20 -1.48 -22.89 -43.58
C SER A 20 -1.58 -23.71 -44.88
N THR A 21 -1.76 -25.04 -44.74
CA THR A 21 -1.80 -26.12 -45.76
C THR A 21 -0.42 -26.49 -46.37
N GLU A 22 -0.11 -27.73 -46.81
CA GLU A 22 -0.68 -29.10 -46.70
C GLU A 22 0.46 -30.12 -47.05
N GLN A 23 0.38 -31.46 -47.05
CA GLN A 23 -0.75 -32.42 -46.95
C GLN A 23 -0.40 -33.64 -46.03
N PRO A 24 -0.68 -34.97 -46.25
CA PRO A 24 -1.05 -35.82 -45.11
C PRO A 24 -0.14 -37.05 -44.81
N GLY A 25 -0.27 -37.62 -43.60
CA GLY A 25 0.31 -38.92 -43.26
C GLY A 25 -0.14 -39.48 -41.90
N ASN A 26 -0.87 -40.59 -41.90
CA ASN A 26 -1.32 -41.27 -40.66
C ASN A 26 -0.17 -41.90 -39.86
N ARG A 27 -0.11 -41.63 -38.54
CA ARG A 27 0.32 -42.58 -37.50
C ARG A 27 -0.15 -42.15 -36.10
N ALA A 28 -0.18 -43.10 -35.18
CA ALA A 28 -0.82 -43.00 -33.86
C ALA A 28 -0.15 -41.98 -32.92
N PRO A 29 -0.87 -41.44 -31.92
CA PRO A 29 -0.27 -40.57 -30.90
C PRO A 29 0.80 -41.32 -30.11
N VAL A 30 2.04 -40.84 -30.20
CA VAL A 30 3.15 -41.32 -29.36
C VAL A 30 3.02 -40.66 -27.98
N SER A 31 3.02 -41.48 -26.93
CA SER A 31 3.01 -41.02 -25.54
C SER A 31 4.23 -40.15 -25.25
N GLY A 32 4.03 -39.07 -24.48
CA GLY A 32 5.14 -38.27 -23.94
C GLY A 32 6.15 -39.15 -23.20
N GLY A 33 7.43 -38.83 -23.33
CA GLY A 33 8.51 -39.67 -22.84
C GLY A 33 8.43 -39.91 -21.32
N ALA A 34 8.25 -41.18 -20.94
CA ALA A 34 8.31 -41.57 -19.54
C ALA A 34 9.76 -41.44 -19.03
N TYR A 35 9.98 -40.47 -18.15
CA TYR A 35 11.11 -40.48 -17.23
C TYR A 35 11.00 -41.72 -16.34
N SER A 36 12.10 -42.44 -16.16
CA SER A 36 12.14 -43.64 -15.31
C SER A 36 12.09 -43.23 -13.83
N LEU A 37 10.88 -43.06 -13.30
CA LEU A 37 10.64 -42.75 -11.89
C LEU A 37 10.88 -44.01 -11.05
N GLU A 38 12.08 -44.12 -10.44
CA GLU A 38 12.43 -45.24 -9.56
C GLU A 38 11.70 -45.14 -8.21
N LEU A 39 10.52 -45.76 -8.16
CA LEU A 39 9.70 -45.88 -6.96
C LEU A 39 10.34 -46.88 -5.97
N VAL A 40 10.52 -46.48 -4.71
CA VAL A 40 11.09 -47.32 -3.65
C VAL A 40 10.04 -48.29 -3.12
N CYS A 41 10.26 -49.59 -3.31
CA CYS A 41 9.34 -50.67 -2.95
C CYS A 41 9.64 -51.30 -1.57
N GLY A 42 8.61 -51.89 -0.95
CA GLY A 42 8.67 -52.52 0.38
C GLY A 42 9.46 -53.83 0.48
N ALA A 43 9.65 -54.30 1.73
CA ALA A 43 10.58 -55.37 2.10
C ALA A 43 10.23 -56.77 1.53
N PRO A 44 11.23 -57.63 1.29
CA PRO A 44 11.02 -58.99 0.77
C PRO A 44 10.30 -59.87 1.80
N GLY A 45 9.07 -60.30 1.47
CA GLY A 45 8.29 -61.25 2.27
C GLY A 45 6.85 -60.83 2.60
N ALA A 46 6.40 -59.63 2.21
CA ALA A 46 5.01 -59.22 2.35
C ALA A 46 4.08 -59.95 1.36
N PRO A 47 2.83 -60.28 1.74
CA PRO A 47 1.86 -60.97 0.87
C PRO A 47 1.07 -60.04 -0.07
N GLU A 48 1.20 -58.73 0.08
CA GLU A 48 0.56 -57.70 -0.75
C GLU A 48 1.59 -57.05 -1.69
N PRO A 49 1.19 -56.56 -2.88
CA PRO A 49 2.10 -55.86 -3.77
C PRO A 49 2.71 -54.65 -3.05
N PRO A 50 4.03 -54.42 -3.13
CA PRO A 50 4.65 -53.31 -2.43
C PRO A 50 4.08 -51.98 -2.93
N LEU A 51 3.61 -51.16 -2.00
CA LEU A 51 3.27 -49.75 -2.27
C LEU A 51 4.57 -48.99 -2.56
N CYS A 52 5.03 -49.08 -3.81
CA CYS A 52 6.25 -48.42 -4.25
C CYS A 52 6.04 -46.92 -4.31
N PHE A 53 6.99 -46.15 -3.80
CA PHE A 53 6.78 -44.74 -3.49
C PHE A 53 7.98 -43.86 -3.88
N ASP A 54 7.74 -42.66 -4.42
CA ASP A 54 8.79 -41.71 -4.84
C ASP A 54 9.31 -40.90 -3.63
N PRO A 55 10.55 -41.13 -3.14
CA PRO A 55 11.08 -40.45 -1.96
C PRO A 55 11.21 -38.93 -2.13
N CYS A 56 11.09 -38.39 -3.34
CA CYS A 56 10.98 -36.94 -3.59
C CYS A 56 9.58 -36.36 -3.30
N GLN A 57 8.59 -37.17 -2.91
CA GLN A 57 7.20 -36.73 -2.63
C GLN A 57 6.72 -37.02 -1.19
N ASN A 58 7.29 -38.00 -0.48
CA ASN A 58 7.21 -38.11 0.99
C ASN A 58 8.63 -38.06 1.54
N TYR A 59 8.89 -37.00 2.28
CA TYR A 59 9.99 -36.90 3.22
C TYR A 59 9.51 -36.06 4.40
N THR A 60 10.00 -36.34 5.59
CA THR A 60 9.86 -35.42 6.71
C THR A 60 10.83 -34.26 6.50
N ARG A 61 10.33 -33.01 6.51
CA ARG A 61 11.20 -31.83 6.55
C ARG A 61 11.94 -31.80 7.88
N LEU A 62 13.26 -31.76 7.84
CA LEU A 62 14.12 -31.67 9.02
C LEU A 62 14.72 -30.26 9.09
N ASP A 63 13.95 -29.35 9.69
CA ASP A 63 14.23 -27.92 9.84
C ASP A 63 14.78 -27.66 11.25
N ASP A 64 16.10 -27.51 11.36
CA ASP A 64 16.82 -27.55 12.64
C ASP A 64 18.21 -26.88 12.46
N PRO A 65 18.30 -25.52 12.47
CA PRO A 65 19.54 -24.78 12.17
C PRO A 65 20.74 -25.18 13.03
N SER A 66 20.46 -25.67 14.23
CA SER A 66 21.39 -26.29 15.17
C SER A 66 22.17 -27.50 14.60
N ARG A 67 21.80 -28.01 13.41
CA ARG A 67 22.51 -29.05 12.65
C ARG A 67 23.70 -28.55 11.84
N SER A 68 23.88 -27.25 11.66
CA SER A 68 25.03 -26.70 10.90
C SER A 68 26.37 -27.11 11.49
N SER A 69 27.33 -27.47 10.62
CA SER A 69 28.72 -27.74 11.02
C SER A 69 29.50 -26.48 11.44
N GLU A 70 28.97 -25.26 11.26
CA GLU A 70 29.53 -24.02 11.82
C GLU A 70 29.20 -23.89 13.33
N VAL A 71 28.11 -24.50 13.83
CA VAL A 71 27.69 -24.36 15.24
C VAL A 71 28.69 -25.04 16.18
N THR A 72 29.37 -24.23 17.00
CA THR A 72 30.46 -24.65 17.91
C THR A 72 30.00 -24.98 19.33
N GLU A 73 28.73 -24.72 19.66
CA GLU A 73 28.16 -24.93 20.99
C GLU A 73 28.20 -26.40 21.41
N ARG A 74 28.66 -26.66 22.64
CA ARG A 74 28.74 -28.01 23.20
C ARG A 74 27.39 -28.46 23.75
N ALA A 75 26.74 -29.36 23.02
CA ALA A 75 25.57 -30.10 23.47
C ALA A 75 25.71 -31.59 23.14
N LYS A 76 24.81 -32.42 23.69
CA LYS A 76 24.79 -33.89 23.52
C LYS A 76 23.53 -34.36 22.77
N LYS A 77 23.06 -33.61 21.77
CA LYS A 77 21.92 -34.05 20.93
C LYS A 77 22.30 -35.31 20.14
N CYS A 78 21.33 -36.16 19.82
CA CYS A 78 21.55 -37.35 18.99
C CYS A 78 20.32 -37.75 18.18
N ASP A 79 20.53 -38.45 17.06
CA ASP A 79 19.50 -38.85 16.10
C ASP A 79 19.14 -40.34 16.21
N ARG A 80 18.92 -40.84 17.43
CA ARG A 80 18.48 -42.23 17.68
C ARG A 80 17.05 -42.51 17.21
N ASP A 81 16.22 -41.48 17.17
CA ASP A 81 14.80 -41.59 16.86
C ASP A 81 14.48 -41.29 15.38
N LEU A 82 15.46 -40.87 14.58
CA LEU A 82 15.28 -40.67 13.14
C LEU A 82 15.24 -42.01 12.40
N ARG A 83 14.11 -42.27 11.71
CA ARG A 83 13.92 -43.43 10.83
C ARG A 83 13.04 -43.04 9.65
N GLY A 84 13.46 -43.36 8.43
CA GLY A 84 12.72 -43.05 7.20
C GLY A 84 13.34 -41.93 6.36
N TRP A 85 12.55 -41.36 5.43
CA TRP A 85 13.00 -40.35 4.47
C TRP A 85 12.90 -38.93 5.03
N PHE A 86 13.96 -38.16 4.92
CA PHE A 86 14.07 -36.77 5.37
C PHE A 86 14.64 -35.85 4.28
N ARG A 87 14.23 -34.58 4.26
CA ARG A 87 14.91 -33.48 3.55
C ARG A 87 15.42 -32.49 4.59
N PHE A 88 16.74 -32.24 4.63
CA PHE A 88 17.28 -31.13 5.41
C PHE A 88 16.87 -29.80 4.75
N VAL A 89 16.46 -28.83 5.57
CA VAL A 89 15.93 -27.53 5.13
C VAL A 89 16.33 -26.44 6.12
N GLY A 90 16.21 -25.18 5.70
CA GLY A 90 16.44 -24.02 6.55
C GLY A 90 17.91 -23.60 6.67
N GLU A 91 18.15 -22.64 7.58
CA GLU A 91 19.44 -21.92 7.74
C GLU A 91 20.63 -22.81 8.12
N GLY A 92 20.37 -24.04 8.59
CA GLY A 92 21.43 -24.98 8.96
C GLY A 92 22.18 -25.59 7.77
N GLY A 93 21.62 -25.56 6.56
CA GLY A 93 22.11 -26.28 5.38
C GLY A 93 21.15 -27.35 4.88
N THR A 94 21.09 -27.58 3.57
CA THR A 94 20.12 -28.49 2.92
C THR A 94 20.67 -29.87 2.54
N ARG A 95 21.99 -30.08 2.68
CA ARG A 95 22.63 -31.39 2.56
C ARG A 95 23.54 -31.71 3.74
N MET A 96 23.97 -32.96 3.83
CA MET A 96 25.06 -33.35 4.73
C MET A 96 26.43 -32.86 4.18
N PRO A 97 27.44 -32.59 5.03
CA PRO A 97 28.80 -32.34 4.57
C PRO A 97 29.42 -33.58 3.91
N GLU A 98 30.09 -33.43 2.77
CA GLU A 98 30.87 -34.50 2.11
C GLU A 98 32.28 -34.67 2.71
N THR A 99 32.61 -33.85 3.72
CA THR A 99 33.93 -33.77 4.36
C THR A 99 33.82 -33.95 5.87
N CYS A 100 34.92 -34.37 6.50
CA CYS A 100 34.97 -34.65 7.93
C CYS A 100 34.76 -33.40 8.78
N VAL A 101 33.62 -33.36 9.49
CA VAL A 101 33.28 -32.28 10.44
C VAL A 101 34.09 -32.44 11.73
N PRO A 102 34.78 -31.40 12.25
CA PRO A 102 35.51 -31.47 13.53
C PRO A 102 34.60 -31.82 14.72
N MET A 103 35.12 -32.54 15.73
CA MET A 103 34.40 -32.84 16.98
C MET A 103 33.80 -31.59 17.64
N TYR A 104 32.72 -31.79 18.41
CA TYR A 104 31.96 -30.71 19.06
C TYR A 104 31.43 -29.69 18.04
N ARG A 105 30.58 -30.18 17.12
CA ARG A 105 29.86 -29.40 16.11
C ARG A 105 28.42 -29.89 15.99
N CYS A 106 27.57 -29.09 15.37
CA CYS A 106 26.14 -29.35 15.19
C CYS A 106 25.42 -29.79 16.49
N GLN A 107 25.76 -29.15 17.62
CA GLN A 107 25.28 -29.44 18.98
C GLN A 107 25.35 -30.94 19.39
N THR A 108 26.35 -31.66 18.89
CA THR A 108 26.67 -33.05 19.28
C THR A 108 28.16 -33.23 19.58
N GLU A 109 28.56 -34.37 20.14
CA GLU A 109 29.96 -34.65 20.49
C GLU A 109 30.70 -35.31 19.32
N ALA A 110 30.09 -36.31 18.69
CA ALA A 110 30.60 -37.04 17.54
C ALA A 110 29.76 -36.74 16.27
N PRO A 111 30.05 -35.64 15.55
CA PRO A 111 29.28 -35.20 14.39
C PRO A 111 29.37 -36.19 13.22
N MET A 112 28.24 -36.39 12.53
CA MET A 112 28.15 -37.29 11.38
C MET A 112 28.09 -36.53 10.05
N TRP A 113 28.90 -37.00 9.09
CA TRP A 113 29.08 -36.47 7.74
C TRP A 113 28.98 -37.59 6.70
N LEU A 114 28.77 -37.26 5.42
CA LEU A 114 28.55 -38.23 4.35
C LEU A 114 29.89 -38.65 3.70
N GLN A 115 30.25 -39.92 3.79
CA GLN A 115 31.46 -40.45 3.15
C GLN A 115 31.20 -40.72 1.66
N GLY A 116 31.49 -39.71 0.84
CA GLY A 116 31.36 -39.75 -0.62
C GLY A 116 30.38 -38.70 -1.15
N THR A 117 30.39 -38.50 -2.46
CA THR A 117 29.58 -37.44 -3.10
C THR A 117 28.09 -37.76 -3.12
N HIS A 118 27.26 -36.72 -3.05
CA HIS A 118 25.81 -36.82 -3.26
C HIS A 118 25.49 -37.28 -4.70
N PRO A 119 24.37 -37.97 -4.94
CA PRO A 119 23.94 -38.33 -6.29
C PRO A 119 23.60 -37.10 -7.14
N THR A 120 23.69 -37.25 -8.46
CA THR A 120 23.10 -36.33 -9.43
C THR A 120 21.73 -36.82 -9.90
N LEU A 121 20.91 -35.91 -10.46
CA LEU A 121 19.58 -36.25 -10.97
C LEU A 121 19.68 -37.36 -12.04
N GLY A 122 18.86 -38.40 -11.90
CA GLY A 122 18.88 -39.58 -12.77
C GLY A 122 19.80 -40.72 -12.32
N GLN A 123 20.52 -40.60 -11.20
CA GLN A 123 21.29 -41.71 -10.59
C GLN A 123 20.46 -42.61 -9.66
N GLY A 124 19.15 -42.37 -9.52
CA GLY A 124 18.28 -43.15 -8.66
C GLY A 124 18.54 -42.94 -7.17
N VAL A 125 18.23 -43.97 -6.38
CA VAL A 125 18.56 -44.04 -4.95
C VAL A 125 19.93 -44.69 -4.76
N VAL A 126 20.93 -43.92 -4.31
CA VAL A 126 22.28 -44.43 -4.06
C VAL A 126 22.54 -44.68 -2.57
N THR A 127 23.14 -45.82 -2.23
CA THR A 127 23.61 -46.07 -0.87
C THR A 127 24.97 -45.39 -0.61
N ARG A 128 25.12 -44.83 0.58
CA ARG A 128 26.31 -44.15 1.11
C ARG A 128 26.53 -44.54 2.58
N THR A 129 27.75 -44.27 3.09
CA THR A 129 28.06 -44.41 4.51
C THR A 129 28.09 -43.03 5.15
N ALA A 130 27.35 -42.84 6.25
CA ALA A 130 27.53 -41.69 7.13
C ALA A 130 28.58 -42.05 8.21
N CYS A 131 29.61 -41.23 8.32
CA CYS A 131 30.75 -41.43 9.23
C CYS A 131 30.66 -40.46 10.42
N ALA A 132 30.89 -40.95 11.64
CA ALA A 132 30.99 -40.13 12.85
C ALA A 132 32.45 -39.85 13.22
N HIS A 133 32.82 -38.58 13.43
CA HIS A 133 34.17 -38.20 13.85
C HIS A 133 34.34 -38.29 15.38
N TRP A 134 35.38 -39.00 15.82
CA TRP A 134 35.79 -39.06 17.23
C TRP A 134 37.29 -39.30 17.39
N SER A 135 37.89 -38.66 18.41
CA SER A 135 39.36 -38.53 18.56
C SER A 135 39.99 -38.12 17.22
N ASP A 136 40.93 -38.89 16.72
CA ASP A 136 41.71 -38.63 15.50
C ASP A 136 41.14 -39.40 14.29
N ASN A 137 39.99 -40.07 14.45
CA ASN A 137 39.35 -40.88 13.43
C ASN A 137 37.99 -40.29 13.02
N CYS A 138 37.99 -39.66 11.84
CA CYS A 138 36.83 -39.13 11.14
C CYS A 138 35.68 -40.12 10.88
N CYS A 139 35.90 -41.43 11.01
CA CYS A 139 34.88 -42.46 10.82
C CYS A 139 34.97 -43.55 11.91
N SER A 140 34.82 -43.13 13.17
CA SER A 140 34.81 -44.02 14.34
C SER A 140 33.54 -44.84 14.48
N TRP A 141 32.40 -44.29 14.04
CA TRP A 141 31.15 -45.03 13.84
C TRP A 141 30.63 -44.83 12.43
N LYS A 142 29.80 -45.78 11.97
CA LYS A 142 29.22 -45.82 10.63
C LYS A 142 27.72 -46.09 10.71
N ALA A 143 26.94 -45.38 9.89
CA ALA A 143 25.57 -45.74 9.56
C ALA A 143 25.44 -45.86 8.03
N GLU A 144 24.53 -46.70 7.55
CA GLU A 144 24.15 -46.72 6.14
C GLU A 144 23.05 -45.67 5.91
N VAL A 145 23.17 -44.89 4.84
CA VAL A 145 22.21 -43.85 4.45
C VAL A 145 21.94 -44.00 2.96
N GLN A 146 20.67 -44.02 2.57
CA GLN A 146 20.29 -43.96 1.16
C GLN A 146 20.01 -42.51 0.77
N VAL A 147 20.50 -42.04 -0.37
CA VAL A 147 20.35 -40.65 -0.84
C VAL A 147 19.77 -40.64 -2.25
N ALA A 148 18.83 -39.75 -2.52
CA ALA A 148 18.34 -39.48 -3.88
C ALA A 148 18.41 -37.98 -4.20
N ALA A 149 18.61 -37.66 -5.48
CA ALA A 149 18.60 -36.29 -6.00
C ALA A 149 17.26 -36.03 -6.70
N CYS A 150 16.57 -34.96 -6.30
CA CYS A 150 15.19 -34.71 -6.68
C CYS A 150 15.02 -33.60 -7.73
N PRO A 151 13.96 -33.65 -8.56
CA PRO A 151 13.55 -32.50 -9.37
C PRO A 151 13.33 -31.27 -8.47
N GLY A 152 13.95 -30.14 -8.84
CA GLY A 152 14.03 -28.95 -7.99
C GLY A 152 15.36 -28.78 -7.25
N GLY A 153 16.34 -29.67 -7.45
CA GLY A 153 17.75 -29.44 -7.08
C GLY A 153 18.14 -29.81 -5.64
N TYR A 154 17.21 -30.35 -4.86
CA TYR A 154 17.44 -30.80 -3.48
C TYR A 154 17.70 -32.31 -3.38
N HIS A 155 18.16 -32.74 -2.21
CA HIS A 155 18.40 -34.15 -1.89
C HIS A 155 17.48 -34.65 -0.76
N VAL A 156 17.14 -35.93 -0.81
CA VAL A 156 16.41 -36.65 0.24
C VAL A 156 17.23 -37.81 0.75
N TYR A 157 17.14 -38.06 2.06
CA TYR A 157 18.01 -38.96 2.81
C TYR A 157 17.15 -39.94 3.58
N ARG A 158 17.31 -41.24 3.33
CA ARG A 158 16.80 -42.26 4.23
C ARG A 158 17.77 -42.40 5.38
N LEU A 159 17.41 -41.83 6.52
CA LEU A 159 18.17 -41.90 7.77
C LEU A 159 17.63 -43.03 8.64
N GLU A 160 18.53 -43.66 9.38
CA GLU A 160 18.23 -44.66 10.40
C GLU A 160 18.90 -44.26 11.73
N SER A 161 18.46 -44.88 12.83
CA SER A 161 18.95 -44.61 14.19
C SER A 161 20.47 -44.58 14.28
N THR A 162 21.04 -43.51 14.86
CA THR A 162 22.50 -43.43 15.01
C THR A 162 23.06 -44.53 15.95
N PRO A 163 24.28 -45.05 15.70
CA PRO A 163 24.81 -46.22 16.43
C PRO A 163 25.02 -46.03 17.94
N SER A 164 25.10 -44.79 18.42
CA SER A 164 25.32 -44.46 19.83
C SER A 164 24.67 -43.12 20.19
N CYS A 165 24.57 -42.84 21.48
CA CYS A 165 24.19 -41.50 21.96
C CYS A 165 25.31 -40.50 21.61
N ASN A 166 24.95 -39.23 21.51
CA ASN A 166 25.87 -38.12 21.20
C ASN A 166 26.46 -38.20 19.77
N LEU A 167 25.74 -38.86 18.84
CA LEU A 167 25.95 -38.85 17.39
C LEU A 167 24.73 -38.25 16.69
N ARG A 168 24.96 -37.30 15.76
CA ARG A 168 23.92 -36.55 15.04
C ARG A 168 24.36 -36.29 13.60
N TYR A 169 23.44 -36.38 12.65
CA TYR A 169 23.65 -35.99 11.25
C TYR A 169 23.70 -34.45 11.17
N CYS A 170 24.88 -33.93 10.84
CA CYS A 170 25.07 -32.49 10.61
C CYS A 170 24.71 -32.10 9.18
N THR A 171 24.51 -30.79 8.96
CA THR A 171 24.27 -30.16 7.67
C THR A 171 25.43 -29.26 7.26
N ASP A 172 25.60 -29.11 5.94
CA ASP A 172 26.60 -28.27 5.28
C ASP A 172 26.07 -26.82 5.15
N PRO A 173 26.56 -25.86 5.95
CA PRO A 173 26.04 -24.50 5.95
C PRO A 173 26.29 -23.77 4.62
N SER A 174 27.26 -24.21 3.80
CA SER A 174 27.44 -23.65 2.45
C SER A 174 26.25 -23.91 1.51
N THR A 175 25.30 -24.77 1.94
CA THR A 175 24.09 -25.15 1.21
C THR A 175 22.79 -24.74 1.88
N ALA A 176 22.81 -23.82 2.84
CA ALA A 176 21.59 -23.21 3.32
C ALA A 176 20.93 -22.45 2.16
N GLU A 177 19.66 -22.75 1.85
CA GLU A 177 18.96 -22.17 0.69
C GLU A 177 18.82 -20.62 0.78
N THR A 178 19.06 -20.01 1.95
CA THR A 178 18.89 -18.57 2.24
C THR A 178 20.01 -18.01 3.15
N LYS A 179 21.25 -17.88 2.67
CA LYS A 179 22.43 -17.42 3.47
C LYS A 179 22.51 -15.88 3.61
N CYS A 180 21.40 -15.25 4.04
CA CYS A 180 20.97 -13.89 3.68
C CYS A 180 20.52 -13.79 2.21
N ASP A 181 19.21 -13.88 1.98
CA ASP A 181 18.62 -14.06 0.65
C ASP A 181 18.44 -12.72 -0.09
N ASN A 182 19.55 -12.12 -0.54
CA ASN A 182 19.65 -10.76 -1.10
C ASN A 182 19.12 -9.64 -0.16
N ALA A 183 18.96 -9.93 1.13
CA ALA A 183 18.23 -9.09 2.07
C ALA A 183 19.03 -7.92 2.68
N CYS A 184 20.37 -7.98 2.64
CA CYS A 184 21.23 -6.94 3.19
C CYS A 184 21.56 -5.87 2.13
N ARG A 185 21.61 -4.61 2.56
CA ARG A 185 21.95 -3.44 1.72
C ARG A 185 23.45 -3.44 1.35
N PRO A 186 23.87 -2.67 0.33
CA PRO A 186 25.29 -2.44 0.03
C PRO A 186 26.11 -1.92 1.24
N GLU A 187 25.48 -1.17 2.13
CA GLU A 187 26.02 -0.64 3.39
C GLU A 187 26.13 -1.70 4.51
N GLU A 188 25.65 -2.92 4.27
CA GLU A 188 25.56 -3.99 5.25
C GLU A 188 26.39 -5.22 4.86
N GLU A 189 26.77 -6.00 5.86
CA GLU A 189 27.41 -7.30 5.72
C GLU A 189 26.55 -8.35 6.44
N CYS A 190 26.33 -9.49 5.79
CA CYS A 190 25.65 -10.63 6.40
C CYS A 190 26.58 -11.26 7.45
N THR A 191 26.26 -11.10 8.72
CA THR A 191 27.06 -11.56 9.86
C THR A 191 26.26 -12.51 10.75
N PHE A 192 26.96 -13.34 11.52
CA PHE A 192 26.32 -14.28 12.45
C PHE A 192 26.14 -13.60 13.82
N LEU A 193 24.89 -13.29 14.17
CA LEU A 193 24.53 -12.56 15.38
C LEU A 193 23.59 -13.39 16.26
N ASN A 194 23.98 -13.62 17.52
CA ASN A 194 23.15 -14.26 18.55
C ASN A 194 22.53 -15.64 18.19
N GLY A 195 23.08 -16.34 17.19
CA GLY A 195 22.64 -17.69 16.80
C GLY A 195 21.95 -17.76 15.42
N THR A 196 21.65 -16.63 14.80
CA THR A 196 21.07 -16.53 13.44
C THR A 196 21.94 -15.67 12.53
N TRP A 197 21.74 -15.76 11.22
CA TRP A 197 22.35 -14.84 10.26
C TRP A 197 21.53 -13.55 10.15
N GLY A 198 22.20 -12.40 10.07
CA GLY A 198 21.55 -11.10 9.97
C GLY A 198 22.45 -10.01 9.40
N CYS A 199 21.84 -8.95 8.90
CA CYS A 199 22.55 -7.82 8.32
C CYS A 199 23.10 -6.91 9.43
N ALA A 200 24.36 -6.50 9.31
CA ALA A 200 25.02 -5.57 10.23
C ALA A 200 25.84 -4.54 9.44
N CYS A 201 26.07 -3.35 9.99
CA CYS A 201 26.77 -2.29 9.26
C CYS A 201 28.23 -2.63 8.92
N ARG A 202 28.61 -2.32 7.68
CA ARG A 202 29.96 -2.55 7.14
C ARG A 202 31.00 -1.66 7.83
N ARG A 203 31.99 -2.28 8.49
CA ARG A 203 33.12 -1.55 9.11
C ARG A 203 34.14 -1.00 8.10
N ASP A 204 34.03 -1.37 6.84
CA ASP A 204 34.83 -0.88 5.71
C ASP A 204 34.11 0.23 4.90
N LEU A 205 33.01 0.78 5.42
CA LEU A 205 32.39 2.01 4.90
C LEU A 205 33.35 3.20 5.05
N ASN A 206 34.14 3.45 4.00
CA ASN A 206 35.10 4.54 3.91
C ASN A 206 34.43 5.91 3.66
N SER A 207 33.32 6.17 4.37
CA SER A 207 32.42 7.32 4.20
C SER A 207 32.82 8.51 5.09
N SER A 208 34.05 8.98 4.96
CA SER A 208 34.45 10.27 5.55
C SER A 208 33.70 11.46 4.92
N ASP A 209 33.17 11.28 3.71
CA ASP A 209 32.49 12.31 2.96
C ASP A 209 31.00 12.36 3.32
N ILE A 210 30.58 13.44 3.99
CA ILE A 210 29.18 13.81 4.28
C ILE A 210 28.28 13.77 3.04
N HIS A 211 28.84 13.93 1.83
CA HIS A 211 28.13 13.84 0.56
C HIS A 211 27.64 12.42 0.20
N SER A 212 28.09 11.39 0.91
CA SER A 212 27.63 10.00 0.74
C SER A 212 26.26 9.76 1.35
N LEU A 213 25.86 10.57 2.35
CA LEU A 213 24.57 10.43 3.03
C LEU A 213 23.43 10.81 2.08
N GLN A 214 22.47 9.89 1.89
CA GLN A 214 21.30 10.12 1.04
C GLN A 214 20.00 10.08 1.86
N PRO A 215 19.57 11.22 2.46
CA PRO A 215 18.31 11.30 3.19
C PRO A 215 17.11 11.00 2.30
N GLN A 216 16.21 10.15 2.77
CA GLN A 216 14.90 9.97 2.15
C GLN A 216 13.89 10.90 2.82
N LEU A 217 12.90 11.39 2.06
CA LEU A 217 11.93 12.40 2.50
C LEU A 217 10.52 11.97 2.10
N GLU A 218 9.68 11.68 3.09
CA GLU A 218 8.25 11.35 2.90
C GLU A 218 7.40 12.58 3.23
N CYS A 219 6.79 13.20 2.22
CA CYS A 219 5.88 14.34 2.38
C CYS A 219 4.43 13.86 2.54
N GLY A 220 4.09 13.35 3.73
CA GLY A 220 2.72 12.92 4.09
C GLY A 220 1.74 14.09 4.23
N ALA A 221 0.44 13.79 4.23
CA ALA A 221 -0.62 14.81 4.25
C ALA A 221 -0.83 15.52 5.60
N LYS A 222 -0.29 14.98 6.69
CA LYS A 222 -0.38 15.55 8.06
C LYS A 222 1.00 15.74 8.71
N ASP A 223 2.01 15.11 8.14
CA ASP A 223 3.32 14.87 8.72
C ASP A 223 4.35 14.67 7.61
N ILE A 224 5.58 15.10 7.89
CA ILE A 224 6.74 15.01 7.01
C ILE A 224 7.77 14.15 7.73
N LYS A 225 8.19 13.03 7.14
CA LYS A 225 9.29 12.23 7.68
C LYS A 225 10.58 12.47 6.92
N VAL A 226 11.70 12.54 7.65
CA VAL A 226 13.05 12.40 7.11
C VAL A 226 13.60 11.07 7.59
N LEU A 227 14.14 10.23 6.69
CA LEU A 227 14.77 8.96 7.03
C LEU A 227 16.26 9.01 6.67
N LEU A 228 17.11 8.50 7.56
CA LEU A 228 18.57 8.49 7.44
C LEU A 228 19.09 7.08 7.68
N ASP A 229 19.97 6.59 6.81
CA ASP A 229 20.51 5.24 6.94
C ASP A 229 21.49 5.17 8.12
N ARG A 230 21.27 4.21 9.02
CA ARG A 230 22.05 4.09 10.24
C ARG A 230 23.51 3.70 9.97
N CYS A 231 23.79 2.85 8.98
CA CYS A 231 25.16 2.47 8.65
C CYS A 231 25.95 3.64 8.05
N GLN A 232 25.28 4.52 7.30
CA GLN A 232 25.89 5.76 6.81
C GLN A 232 26.19 6.74 7.96
N LEU A 233 25.34 6.80 9.00
CA LEU A 233 25.61 7.59 10.22
C LEU A 233 26.76 7.01 11.06
N GLU A 234 26.80 5.69 11.27
CA GLU A 234 27.91 5.01 11.95
C GLU A 234 29.24 5.20 11.21
N GLY A 235 29.25 5.10 9.88
CA GLY A 235 30.43 5.36 9.05
C GLY A 235 30.92 6.81 9.07
N LEU A 236 30.02 7.77 9.34
CA LEU A 236 30.34 9.18 9.59
C LEU A 236 30.82 9.45 11.03
N GLY A 237 30.87 8.44 11.88
CA GLY A 237 31.34 8.55 13.26
C GLY A 237 30.28 8.99 14.27
N PHE A 238 28.98 8.91 13.93
CA PHE A 238 27.90 9.05 14.92
C PHE A 238 27.64 7.70 15.62
N GLY A 239 27.54 7.68 16.95
CA GLY A 239 27.37 6.45 17.75
C GLY A 239 25.95 5.83 17.72
N ASP A 240 25.75 4.78 18.52
CA ASP A 240 24.47 4.05 18.70
C ASP A 240 23.28 4.94 19.12
N GLU A 241 23.53 6.11 19.70
CA GLU A 241 22.55 7.00 20.35
C GLU A 241 22.53 8.42 19.75
N VAL A 242 22.43 8.48 18.40
CA VAL A 242 22.42 9.75 17.65
C VAL A 242 21.28 10.68 18.10
N THR A 243 21.62 11.88 18.55
CA THR A 243 20.62 12.90 18.94
C THR A 243 20.25 13.76 17.74
N ALA A 244 19.00 13.64 17.28
CA ALA A 244 18.47 14.32 16.11
C ALA A 244 17.33 15.28 16.48
N TYR A 245 17.43 16.56 16.10
CA TYR A 245 16.44 17.59 16.45
C TYR A 245 16.12 18.53 15.28
N LEU A 246 14.86 18.94 15.17
CA LEU A 246 14.42 19.96 14.22
C LEU A 246 14.75 21.37 14.74
N ARG A 247 14.36 22.41 13.99
CA ARG A 247 14.64 23.80 14.38
C ARG A 247 14.06 24.19 15.74
N ASP A 248 12.93 23.59 16.14
CA ASP A 248 12.50 23.59 17.53
C ASP A 248 13.13 22.39 18.26
N HIS A 249 13.96 22.66 19.27
CA HIS A 249 14.61 21.64 20.09
C HIS A 249 13.63 20.76 20.88
N ASN A 250 12.36 21.16 21.03
CA ASN A 250 11.32 20.30 21.62
C ASN A 250 10.93 19.13 20.68
N CYS A 251 11.20 19.25 19.37
CA CYS A 251 11.01 18.17 18.40
C CYS A 251 12.34 17.42 18.17
N SER A 252 12.75 16.68 19.20
CA SER A 252 14.06 16.00 19.32
C SER A 252 13.98 14.50 19.64
N SER A 253 12.78 13.93 19.69
CA SER A 253 12.52 12.59 20.25
C SER A 253 11.68 11.66 19.38
N ILE A 254 11.29 12.07 18.16
CA ILE A 254 10.41 11.29 17.28
C ILE A 254 11.25 10.34 16.40
N THR A 255 12.21 9.67 17.03
CA THR A 255 13.07 8.64 16.43
C THR A 255 12.40 7.28 16.54
N HIS A 256 11.39 7.04 15.69
CA HIS A 256 10.92 5.68 15.48
C HIS A 256 12.03 4.88 14.81
N ARG A 257 12.55 3.87 15.52
CA ARG A 257 13.20 2.71 14.89
C ARG A 257 12.12 1.96 14.12
N GLU A 258 11.99 2.26 12.84
CA GLU A 258 11.10 1.53 11.92
C GLU A 258 11.69 0.15 11.59
N GLU A 259 10.98 -0.68 10.83
CA GLU A 259 11.50 -1.99 10.42
C GLU A 259 12.60 -1.80 9.35
N GLY A 260 13.84 -2.20 9.70
CA GLY A 260 15.03 -1.99 8.88
C GLY A 260 15.97 -0.92 9.46
N ASN A 261 17.08 -0.68 8.77
CA ASN A 261 18.23 0.05 9.32
C ASN A 261 18.12 1.59 9.20
N TRP A 262 16.93 2.13 9.46
CA TRP A 262 16.59 3.55 9.31
C TRP A 262 16.45 4.27 10.66
N VAL A 263 16.94 5.51 10.72
CA VAL A 263 16.58 6.51 11.73
C VAL A 263 15.59 7.49 11.10
N SER A 264 14.34 7.47 11.57
CA SER A 264 13.32 8.44 11.14
C SER A 264 13.28 9.67 12.06
N VAL A 265 12.84 10.82 11.53
CA VAL A 265 12.41 11.99 12.32
C VAL A 265 11.17 12.58 11.66
N VAL A 266 10.11 12.81 12.45
CA VAL A 266 8.80 13.29 11.95
C VAL A 266 8.54 14.74 12.37
N SER A 267 8.00 15.56 11.47
CA SER A 267 7.52 16.92 11.72
C SER A 267 6.05 17.04 11.28
N PRO A 268 5.12 17.62 12.06
CA PRO A 268 3.76 17.90 11.57
C PRO A 268 3.79 18.82 10.35
N ALA A 269 2.93 18.61 9.34
CA ALA A 269 2.84 19.43 8.13
C ALA A 269 2.13 20.78 8.36
N GLN A 270 2.50 21.48 9.43
CA GLN A 270 1.88 22.71 9.92
C GLN A 270 2.93 23.82 10.04
N ALA A 271 2.53 25.07 9.75
CA ALA A 271 3.40 26.23 9.89
C ALA A 271 3.75 26.47 11.37
N ASN A 272 5.00 26.87 11.65
CA ASN A 272 5.59 27.08 12.97
C ASN A 272 5.72 25.83 13.86
N ALA A 273 4.93 24.77 13.66
CA ALA A 273 5.11 23.48 14.33
C ALA A 273 6.53 22.95 14.08
N CYS A 274 7.20 22.49 15.13
CA CYS A 274 8.61 22.08 15.10
C CYS A 274 9.59 23.08 14.45
N GLY A 275 9.23 24.37 14.36
CA GLY A 275 10.01 25.41 13.68
C GLY A 275 9.92 25.41 12.14
N ASN A 276 8.94 24.72 11.55
CA ASN A 276 8.68 24.76 10.10
C ASN A 276 8.41 26.19 9.61
N ILE A 277 9.15 26.64 8.59
CA ILE A 277 8.74 27.81 7.77
C ILE A 277 7.68 27.33 6.77
N LEU A 278 6.61 28.09 6.60
CA LEU A 278 5.73 27.98 5.43
C LEU A 278 6.03 29.12 4.46
N GLU A 279 6.55 28.80 3.28
CA GLU A 279 6.57 29.68 2.11
C GLU A 279 5.38 29.34 1.19
N ARG A 280 4.87 30.34 0.47
CA ARG A 280 3.80 30.14 -0.53
C ARG A 280 4.28 30.65 -1.88
N ASN A 281 4.27 29.78 -2.87
CA ASN A 281 4.39 30.11 -4.28
C ASN A 281 3.00 30.09 -4.93
N GLU A 282 2.85 30.61 -6.14
CA GLU A 282 1.57 30.74 -6.85
C GLU A 282 0.80 29.41 -7.00
N THR A 283 1.52 28.28 -7.02
CA THR A 283 0.96 26.93 -7.23
C THR A 283 1.18 25.95 -6.07
N HIS A 284 2.01 26.28 -5.07
CA HIS A 284 2.42 25.34 -4.02
C HIS A 284 2.62 26.01 -2.65
N ALA A 285 2.17 25.33 -1.59
CA ALA A 285 2.57 25.58 -0.21
C ALA A 285 3.84 24.79 0.09
N ILE A 286 4.95 25.48 0.41
CA ILE A 286 6.26 24.86 0.60
C ILE A 286 6.65 24.98 2.08
N TYR A 287 6.66 23.83 2.76
CA TYR A 287 7.12 23.74 4.15
C TYR A 287 8.61 23.44 4.16
N LYS A 288 9.40 24.22 4.90
CA LYS A 288 10.86 24.08 5.00
C LYS A 288 11.28 23.95 6.46
N ASN A 289 12.19 23.02 6.76
CA ASN A 289 12.81 22.90 8.07
C ASN A 289 14.27 22.40 7.94
N THR A 290 14.99 22.40 9.05
CA THR A 290 16.39 22.00 9.15
C THR A 290 16.50 20.94 10.24
N LEU A 291 16.84 19.71 9.86
CA LEU A 291 17.20 18.64 10.78
C LEU A 291 18.67 18.81 11.20
N SER A 292 18.92 18.81 12.50
CA SER A 292 20.25 18.87 13.11
C SER A 292 20.58 17.52 13.73
N LEU A 293 21.80 17.01 13.49
CA LEU A 293 22.30 15.81 14.16
C LEU A 293 23.57 16.14 14.95
N VAL A 294 23.67 15.58 16.16
CA VAL A 294 24.83 15.64 17.04
C VAL A 294 25.10 14.26 17.64
N ASP A 295 26.38 13.94 17.81
CA ASP A 295 26.87 12.65 18.31
C ASP A 295 26.71 12.52 19.84
N GLU A 296 27.03 13.58 20.59
CA GLU A 296 26.83 13.65 22.04
C GLU A 296 26.25 15.00 22.48
N LEU A 297 25.80 15.05 23.74
CA LEU A 297 25.38 16.26 24.47
C LEU A 297 26.41 17.41 24.46
N ILE A 298 27.70 17.11 24.23
CA ILE A 298 28.78 18.10 24.13
C ILE A 298 29.25 18.15 22.69
N ILE A 299 28.72 19.10 21.91
CA ILE A 299 29.20 19.41 20.56
C ILE A 299 30.67 19.83 20.65
N ARG A 300 31.58 19.06 20.03
CA ARG A 300 33.00 19.42 19.94
C ARG A 300 33.34 19.99 18.55
N ASP A 301 33.14 19.22 17.48
CA ASP A 301 33.43 19.67 16.11
C ASP A 301 32.36 19.26 15.06
N THR A 302 31.73 18.10 15.21
CA THR A 302 30.82 17.52 14.19
C THR A 302 29.34 17.80 14.47
N LYS A 303 28.80 18.88 13.88
CA LYS A 303 27.34 19.10 13.75
C LYS A 303 26.91 19.01 12.29
N LEU A 304 26.07 18.02 11.96
CA LEU A 304 25.45 17.89 10.64
C LEU A 304 24.11 18.64 10.60
N ASN A 305 23.83 19.35 9.50
CA ASN A 305 22.57 20.06 9.26
C ASN A 305 22.01 19.66 7.90
N ILE A 306 20.81 19.10 7.86
CA ILE A 306 20.10 18.64 6.66
C ILE A 306 18.89 19.55 6.46
N ASN A 307 18.92 20.38 5.42
CA ASN A 307 17.79 21.23 5.04
C ASN A 307 16.85 20.43 4.13
N PHE A 308 15.56 20.37 4.48
CA PHE A 308 14.54 19.68 3.69
C PHE A 308 13.33 20.57 3.43
N GLN A 309 12.62 20.28 2.34
CA GLN A 309 11.39 20.98 1.99
C GLN A 309 10.36 20.06 1.33
N CYS A 310 9.10 20.19 1.73
CA CYS A 310 7.96 19.51 1.11
C CYS A 310 7.06 20.55 0.43
N ALA A 311 6.83 20.38 -0.86
CA ALA A 311 5.97 21.25 -1.67
C ALA A 311 4.63 20.57 -1.92
N TYR A 312 3.58 21.06 -1.28
CA TYR A 312 2.20 20.59 -1.47
C TYR A 312 1.51 21.45 -2.52
N PRO A 313 0.97 20.87 -3.61
CA PRO A 313 0.26 21.64 -4.63
C PRO A 313 -1.02 22.25 -4.06
N LEU A 314 -1.35 23.47 -4.52
CA LEU A 314 -2.60 24.17 -4.23
C LEU A 314 -3.70 23.83 -5.25
N ASP A 315 -3.53 22.76 -6.03
CA ASP A 315 -4.44 22.34 -7.10
C ASP A 315 -5.36 21.20 -6.62
N MET A 316 -6.67 21.48 -6.61
CA MET A 316 -7.77 20.53 -6.41
C MET A 316 -7.60 19.21 -7.18
N ARG A 317 -6.99 19.24 -8.37
CA ARG A 317 -6.71 18.04 -9.20
C ARG A 317 -5.96 16.97 -8.42
N VAL A 318 -4.92 17.36 -7.69
CA VAL A 318 -4.08 16.42 -6.94
C VAL A 318 -4.83 15.90 -5.73
N SER A 319 -5.55 16.78 -5.03
CA SER A 319 -6.43 16.42 -3.90
C SER A 319 -7.50 15.38 -4.25
N LEU A 320 -8.02 15.38 -5.47
CA LEU A 320 -8.97 14.36 -5.93
C LEU A 320 -8.29 13.06 -6.40
N GLN A 321 -7.00 13.10 -6.75
CA GLN A 321 -6.22 11.93 -7.15
C GLN A 321 -5.59 11.19 -5.95
N THR A 322 -5.35 11.87 -4.83
CA THR A 322 -4.79 11.28 -3.60
C THR A 322 -5.85 10.77 -2.62
N ALA A 323 -7.10 11.21 -2.76
CA ALA A 323 -8.23 10.70 -1.99
C ALA A 323 -8.58 9.25 -2.39
N LEU A 324 -8.90 8.42 -1.41
CA LEU A 324 -9.23 7.01 -1.61
C LEU A 324 -10.64 6.83 -2.16
N ARG A 325 -11.61 7.61 -1.66
CA ARG A 325 -13.04 7.53 -2.06
C ARG A 325 -13.73 8.90 -2.00
N PRO A 326 -13.29 9.92 -2.75
CA PRO A 326 -13.86 11.27 -2.69
C PRO A 326 -15.30 11.33 -3.21
N ILE A 327 -16.11 12.21 -2.63
CA ILE A 327 -17.48 12.49 -3.09
C ILE A 327 -17.40 13.44 -4.29
N VAL A 328 -17.43 12.84 -5.49
CA VAL A 328 -17.28 13.51 -6.78
C VAL A 328 -18.45 13.27 -7.73
N SER A 329 -18.62 14.17 -8.67
CA SER A 329 -19.51 14.08 -9.82
C SER A 329 -18.71 14.38 -11.07
N SER A 330 -18.73 13.51 -12.09
CA SER A 330 -17.93 13.68 -13.30
C SER A 330 -18.79 13.51 -14.56
N MET A 331 -18.56 14.35 -15.56
CA MET A 331 -19.23 14.28 -16.86
C MET A 331 -18.24 14.51 -18.01
N ASN A 332 -18.54 13.95 -19.17
CA ASN A 332 -17.87 14.29 -20.42
C ASN A 332 -18.73 15.22 -21.27
N ILE A 333 -18.11 16.23 -21.86
CA ILE A 333 -18.70 17.24 -22.75
C ILE A 333 -18.00 17.12 -24.09
N SER A 334 -18.73 16.77 -25.15
CA SER A 334 -18.21 16.71 -26.52
C SER A 334 -18.55 17.99 -27.28
N LEU A 335 -17.56 18.85 -27.55
CA LEU A 335 -17.73 20.02 -28.41
C LEU A 335 -17.49 19.62 -29.87
N ALA A 336 -18.47 19.92 -30.74
CA ALA A 336 -18.50 19.43 -32.12
C ALA A 336 -17.32 19.96 -32.96
N GLY A 337 -16.30 19.10 -33.14
CA GLY A 337 -15.06 19.42 -33.85
C GLY A 337 -13.93 19.97 -32.97
N GLU A 338 -14.17 20.22 -31.68
CA GLU A 338 -13.20 20.85 -30.76
C GLU A 338 -12.72 19.92 -29.63
N GLY A 339 -13.36 18.76 -29.45
CA GLY A 339 -12.84 17.64 -28.63
C GLY A 339 -13.81 17.09 -27.60
N GLU A 340 -13.33 16.13 -26.81
CA GLU A 340 -14.00 15.63 -25.60
C GLU A 340 -13.30 16.19 -24.36
N PHE A 341 -14.10 16.74 -23.45
CA PHE A 341 -13.67 17.43 -22.25
C PHE A 341 -14.28 16.72 -21.03
N THR A 342 -13.51 16.47 -19.96
CA THR A 342 -14.05 15.87 -18.73
C THR A 342 -14.09 16.92 -17.63
N VAL A 343 -15.27 17.18 -17.05
CA VAL A 343 -15.45 18.10 -15.92
C VAL A 343 -15.84 17.30 -14.68
N THR A 344 -15.11 17.51 -13.59
CA THR A 344 -15.30 16.84 -12.29
C THR A 344 -15.57 17.89 -11.21
N MET A 345 -16.67 17.74 -10.45
CA MET A 345 -17.07 18.59 -9.33
C MET A 345 -17.02 17.80 -8.02
N ALA A 346 -16.56 18.43 -6.94
CA ALA A 346 -16.35 17.80 -5.64
C ALA A 346 -16.67 18.74 -4.46
N LEU A 347 -16.94 18.15 -3.29
CA LEU A 347 -17.14 18.86 -2.03
C LEU A 347 -15.88 18.73 -1.15
N PHE A 348 -15.42 19.84 -0.57
CA PHE A 348 -14.21 19.95 0.23
C PHE A 348 -14.49 20.37 1.68
N GLN A 349 -13.60 19.97 2.58
CA GLN A 349 -13.67 20.20 4.03
C GLN A 349 -13.03 21.53 4.46
N ASP A 350 -12.23 22.15 3.59
CA ASP A 350 -11.36 23.29 3.92
C ASP A 350 -11.46 24.43 2.89
N PRO A 351 -11.23 25.70 3.29
CA PRO A 351 -11.34 26.87 2.41
C PRO A 351 -10.27 26.97 1.31
N ASN A 352 -9.26 26.10 1.30
CA ASN A 352 -8.25 26.06 0.23
C ASN A 352 -8.61 25.01 -0.84
N TYR A 353 -9.70 24.26 -0.68
CA TYR A 353 -10.15 23.20 -1.59
C TYR A 353 -9.11 22.07 -1.76
N THR A 354 -8.47 21.68 -0.65
CA THR A 354 -7.35 20.71 -0.63
C THR A 354 -7.70 19.35 -0.02
N LEU A 355 -8.74 19.26 0.81
CA LEU A 355 -9.19 18.02 1.46
C LEU A 355 -10.64 17.70 1.06
N PRO A 356 -10.89 16.80 0.09
CA PRO A 356 -12.26 16.44 -0.28
C PRO A 356 -12.98 15.70 0.86
N TYR A 357 -14.31 15.71 0.85
CA TYR A 357 -15.11 14.75 1.61
C TYR A 357 -15.01 13.36 0.98
N GLU A 358 -14.96 12.32 1.81
CA GLU A 358 -14.92 10.93 1.36
C GLU A 358 -16.15 10.13 1.83
N GLY A 359 -16.50 9.08 1.09
CA GLY A 359 -17.55 8.13 1.43
C GLY A 359 -18.76 8.19 0.51
N ALA A 360 -19.96 7.97 1.06
CA ALA A 360 -21.23 7.92 0.32
C ALA A 360 -22.18 9.08 0.66
N SER A 361 -21.87 9.89 1.67
CA SER A 361 -22.62 11.08 2.08
C SER A 361 -21.76 11.98 2.95
N ALA A 362 -21.93 13.30 2.84
CA ALA A 362 -21.24 14.27 3.67
C ALA A 362 -22.13 14.67 4.86
N THR A 363 -21.62 14.63 6.10
CA THR A 363 -22.41 14.90 7.32
C THR A 363 -21.85 16.11 8.08
N LEU A 364 -22.53 17.27 8.00
CA LEU A 364 -22.04 18.57 8.46
C LEU A 364 -22.92 19.21 9.56
N PRO A 365 -22.36 20.01 10.48
CA PRO A 365 -23.16 20.92 11.31
C PRO A 365 -23.63 22.14 10.49
N VAL A 366 -24.81 22.67 10.80
CA VAL A 366 -25.43 23.80 10.05
C VAL A 366 -24.56 25.07 10.07
N GLU A 367 -23.74 25.27 11.10
CA GLU A 367 -22.85 26.43 11.21
C GLU A 367 -21.63 26.36 10.27
N SER A 368 -21.31 25.20 9.69
CA SER A 368 -20.13 25.03 8.84
C SER A 368 -20.33 25.50 7.39
N MET A 369 -19.22 25.79 6.71
CA MET A 369 -19.20 26.14 5.29
C MET A 369 -19.11 24.88 4.44
N LEU A 370 -19.87 24.87 3.34
CA LEU A 370 -19.67 23.97 2.20
C LEU A 370 -18.69 24.63 1.25
N TYR A 371 -17.59 23.95 0.93
CA TYR A 371 -16.62 24.38 -0.10
C TYR A 371 -16.80 23.50 -1.34
N VAL A 372 -17.35 24.06 -2.42
CA VAL A 372 -17.66 23.33 -3.66
C VAL A 372 -16.73 23.78 -4.78
N GLY A 373 -16.02 22.83 -5.39
CA GLY A 373 -15.09 23.10 -6.46
C GLY A 373 -15.36 22.22 -7.68
N ALA A 374 -15.33 22.82 -8.87
CA ALA A 374 -15.35 22.13 -10.15
C ALA A 374 -14.05 22.34 -10.93
N LEU A 375 -13.62 21.32 -11.66
CA LEU A 375 -12.34 21.22 -12.36
C LEU A 375 -12.54 20.66 -13.76
N LEU A 376 -11.98 21.31 -14.76
CA LEU A 376 -11.78 20.73 -16.09
C LEU A 376 -10.58 19.76 -16.02
N GLU A 377 -10.88 18.47 -15.86
CA GLU A 377 -9.89 17.41 -15.71
C GLU A 377 -9.16 17.12 -17.04
N ARG A 378 -9.89 17.10 -18.16
CA ARG A 378 -9.34 16.79 -19.50
C ARG A 378 -9.86 17.77 -20.53
N GLY A 379 -9.00 18.18 -21.46
CA GLY A 379 -9.29 19.16 -22.52
C GLY A 379 -8.27 20.31 -22.55
N ASP A 380 -8.42 21.25 -23.48
CA ASP A 380 -7.56 22.42 -23.59
C ASP A 380 -7.92 23.50 -22.56
N THR A 381 -7.20 23.48 -21.43
CA THR A 381 -7.33 24.44 -20.33
C THR A 381 -6.73 25.82 -20.62
N ALA A 382 -5.95 25.97 -21.70
CA ALA A 382 -5.42 27.25 -22.13
C ALA A 382 -6.49 28.05 -22.86
N GLN A 383 -7.21 27.43 -23.80
CA GLN A 383 -8.28 28.05 -24.59
C GLN A 383 -9.60 28.13 -23.85
N PHE A 384 -10.02 27.07 -23.15
CA PHE A 384 -11.32 27.01 -22.46
C PHE A 384 -11.22 27.34 -20.98
N LYS A 385 -12.21 28.08 -20.46
CA LYS A 385 -12.37 28.43 -19.04
C LYS A 385 -13.67 27.85 -18.50
N LEU A 386 -13.63 27.34 -17.28
CA LEU A 386 -14.79 26.70 -16.65
C LEU A 386 -15.70 27.77 -16.03
N LEU A 387 -16.95 27.80 -16.49
CA LEU A 387 -17.98 28.75 -16.05
C LEU A 387 -19.13 28.01 -15.38
N LEU A 388 -19.28 28.19 -14.07
CA LEU A 388 -20.44 27.77 -13.29
C LEU A 388 -21.59 28.74 -13.61
N ARG A 389 -22.65 28.24 -14.27
CA ARG A 389 -23.75 29.07 -14.80
C ARG A 389 -24.97 29.09 -13.87
N HIS A 390 -25.41 27.92 -13.45
CA HIS A 390 -26.54 27.75 -12.53
C HIS A 390 -26.19 26.69 -11.49
N CYS A 391 -25.75 27.12 -10.30
CA CYS A 391 -25.59 26.24 -9.15
C CYS A 391 -26.78 26.43 -8.20
N TYR A 392 -27.52 25.36 -7.93
CA TYR A 392 -28.69 25.35 -7.07
C TYR A 392 -28.73 24.09 -6.22
N ALA A 393 -29.50 24.13 -5.15
CA ALA A 393 -29.75 22.99 -4.29
C ALA A 393 -31.22 22.56 -4.34
N THR A 394 -31.46 21.31 -3.97
CA THR A 394 -32.78 20.65 -3.89
C THR A 394 -32.85 19.75 -2.66
N PRO A 395 -34.07 19.45 -2.14
CA PRO A 395 -34.25 18.50 -1.04
C PRO A 395 -34.19 17.03 -1.49
N THR A 396 -34.28 16.76 -2.79
CA THR A 396 -34.22 15.42 -3.39
C THR A 396 -33.11 15.34 -4.44
N ALA A 397 -32.71 14.11 -4.80
CA ALA A 397 -31.69 13.87 -5.82
C ALA A 397 -32.15 14.25 -7.26
N ASP A 398 -33.41 14.66 -7.45
CA ASP A 398 -33.92 15.06 -8.74
C ASP A 398 -33.54 16.53 -9.05
N ARG A 399 -32.62 16.71 -10.01
CA ARG A 399 -32.28 18.03 -10.56
C ARG A 399 -33.51 18.80 -11.10
N ALA A 400 -34.60 18.12 -11.45
CA ALA A 400 -35.85 18.74 -11.91
C ALA A 400 -36.78 19.25 -10.78
N ASP A 401 -36.55 18.86 -9.52
CA ASP A 401 -37.40 19.19 -8.34
C ASP A 401 -37.82 20.68 -8.29
N PRO A 402 -39.11 21.03 -8.11
CA PRO A 402 -39.56 22.43 -8.07
C PRO A 402 -38.95 23.26 -6.93
N MET A 403 -38.49 22.64 -5.84
CA MET A 403 -37.86 23.30 -4.69
C MET A 403 -36.37 23.60 -4.93
N LYS A 404 -36.07 24.57 -5.82
CA LYS A 404 -34.69 25.00 -6.13
C LYS A 404 -34.24 26.21 -5.30
N TYR A 405 -33.21 26.06 -4.48
CA TYR A 405 -32.47 27.17 -3.89
C TYR A 405 -31.28 27.55 -4.76
N PHE A 406 -31.32 28.71 -5.43
CA PHE A 406 -30.22 29.14 -6.31
C PHE A 406 -29.10 29.82 -5.51
N ILE A 407 -27.90 29.24 -5.60
CA ILE A 407 -26.64 29.75 -5.02
C ILE A 407 -25.95 30.65 -6.05
N ILE A 408 -25.84 30.17 -7.30
CA ILE A 408 -25.36 30.91 -8.48
C ILE A 408 -26.46 30.86 -9.55
N ARG A 409 -26.79 32.01 -10.15
CA ARG A 409 -27.73 32.14 -11.29
C ARG A 409 -27.15 33.08 -12.35
N ASN A 410 -27.24 32.71 -13.63
CA ASN A 410 -26.61 33.43 -14.73
C ASN A 410 -25.14 33.79 -14.42
N SER A 411 -24.39 32.81 -13.91
CA SER A 411 -22.99 32.90 -13.48
C SER A 411 -22.67 33.84 -12.32
N CYS A 412 -23.69 34.40 -11.64
CA CYS A 412 -23.54 35.35 -10.53
C CYS A 412 -24.11 34.80 -9.21
N PRO A 413 -23.46 35.09 -8.06
CA PRO A 413 -23.96 34.65 -6.75
C PRO A 413 -25.27 35.36 -6.36
N ASN A 414 -26.08 34.66 -5.58
CA ASN A 414 -27.34 35.19 -5.04
C ASN A 414 -27.09 36.25 -3.96
N GLN A 415 -27.16 37.53 -4.35
CA GLN A 415 -26.92 38.71 -3.49
C GLN A 415 -27.88 38.88 -2.28
N LEU A 416 -28.84 37.97 -2.08
CA LEU A 416 -29.71 37.95 -0.90
C LEU A 416 -29.09 37.17 0.28
N ASP A 417 -28.08 36.33 0.03
CA ASP A 417 -27.41 35.50 1.03
C ASP A 417 -25.94 35.92 1.14
N SER A 418 -25.58 36.50 2.29
CA SER A 418 -24.23 37.00 2.56
C SER A 418 -23.23 35.91 2.94
N THR A 419 -23.64 34.64 2.99
CA THR A 419 -22.75 33.50 3.22
C THR A 419 -22.14 32.97 1.92
N ILE A 420 -22.70 33.35 0.76
CA ILE A 420 -22.20 32.91 -0.55
C ILE A 420 -20.97 33.72 -0.95
N SER A 421 -19.86 33.02 -1.12
CA SER A 421 -18.63 33.52 -1.75
C SER A 421 -18.36 32.73 -3.03
N VAL A 422 -17.80 33.40 -4.04
CA VAL A 422 -17.36 32.78 -5.30
C VAL A 422 -15.93 33.22 -5.50
N GLU A 423 -14.98 32.36 -5.11
CA GLU A 423 -13.56 32.68 -5.17
C GLU A 423 -13.04 32.66 -6.61
N GLU A 424 -13.65 31.85 -7.49
CA GLU A 424 -13.28 31.78 -8.90
C GLU A 424 -14.44 31.31 -9.80
N ASN A 425 -14.70 32.04 -10.89
CA ASN A 425 -15.65 31.60 -11.93
C ASN A 425 -15.28 32.19 -13.30
N GLY A 426 -15.10 31.36 -14.33
CA GLY A 426 -14.79 31.81 -15.70
C GLY A 426 -13.38 32.37 -15.92
N VAL A 427 -12.44 32.18 -14.96
CA VAL A 427 -11.07 32.74 -15.00
C VAL A 427 -10.02 31.70 -15.40
N SER A 428 -10.12 30.46 -14.91
CA SER A 428 -9.21 29.36 -15.25
C SER A 428 -9.96 28.09 -15.65
N ALA A 429 -9.29 26.94 -15.58
CA ALA A 429 -9.88 25.60 -15.69
C ALA A 429 -10.66 25.17 -14.42
N GLN A 430 -10.74 26.02 -13.39
CA GLN A 430 -11.38 25.75 -12.12
C GLN A 430 -12.50 26.76 -11.85
N GLY A 431 -13.54 26.31 -11.15
CA GLY A 431 -14.59 27.15 -10.58
C GLY A 431 -14.79 26.79 -9.12
N ARG A 432 -14.81 27.78 -8.23
CA ARG A 432 -14.81 27.61 -6.77
C ARG A 432 -15.81 28.54 -6.12
N PHE A 433 -16.67 27.99 -5.27
CA PHE A 433 -17.61 28.76 -4.47
C PHE A 433 -17.85 28.09 -3.11
N SER A 434 -18.14 28.93 -2.11
CA SER A 434 -18.49 28.52 -0.76
C SER A 434 -19.82 29.13 -0.31
N VAL A 435 -20.53 28.40 0.55
CA VAL A 435 -21.85 28.79 1.11
C VAL A 435 -22.01 28.15 2.49
N GLN A 436 -22.74 28.77 3.42
CA GLN A 436 -23.00 28.13 4.71
C GLN A 436 -23.98 26.95 4.55
N MET A 437 -23.81 25.88 5.33
CA MET A 437 -24.68 24.72 5.31
C MET A 437 -26.12 25.08 5.72
N PHE A 438 -27.09 24.71 4.89
CA PHE A 438 -28.53 24.95 5.14
C PHE A 438 -29.34 23.67 5.01
N MET A 439 -30.62 23.72 5.38
CA MET A 439 -31.59 22.63 5.22
C MET A 439 -32.89 23.19 4.62
N PHE A 440 -33.63 22.38 3.86
CA PHE A 440 -34.95 22.79 3.35
C PHE A 440 -36.02 22.69 4.44
N ALA A 441 -36.87 23.72 4.55
CA ALA A 441 -38.03 23.70 5.45
C ALA A 441 -39.05 22.66 4.96
N GLY A 442 -39.58 21.85 5.89
CA GLY A 442 -40.55 20.79 5.58
C GLY A 442 -40.11 19.36 5.89
N ASN A 443 -39.24 19.16 6.90
CA ASN A 443 -38.73 17.84 7.31
C ASN A 443 -37.86 17.15 6.24
N TYR A 444 -36.97 17.91 5.60
CA TYR A 444 -35.95 17.40 4.68
C TYR A 444 -34.59 17.33 5.38
N ASP A 445 -34.12 16.12 5.67
CA ASP A 445 -32.82 15.85 6.32
C ASP A 445 -31.64 15.73 5.33
N LEU A 446 -31.92 15.83 4.03
CA LEU A 446 -30.96 15.74 2.93
C LEU A 446 -30.93 17.04 2.11
N VAL A 447 -29.76 17.36 1.57
CA VAL A 447 -29.54 18.38 0.55
C VAL A 447 -28.72 17.78 -0.59
N PHE A 448 -29.12 18.08 -1.82
CA PHE A 448 -28.36 17.79 -3.04
C PHE A 448 -27.99 19.12 -3.71
N LEU A 449 -26.84 19.14 -4.39
CA LEU A 449 -26.30 20.29 -5.11
C LEU A 449 -26.20 19.96 -6.59
N HIS A 450 -26.64 20.87 -7.44
CA HIS A 450 -26.71 20.73 -8.88
C HIS A 450 -26.07 21.95 -9.54
N CYS A 451 -25.07 21.76 -10.39
CA CYS A 451 -24.39 22.86 -11.09
C CYS A 451 -24.38 22.63 -12.62
N GLU A 452 -25.05 23.53 -13.35
CA GLU A 452 -24.87 23.68 -14.80
C GLU A 452 -23.50 24.30 -15.08
N VAL A 453 -22.66 23.59 -15.83
CA VAL A 453 -21.32 24.03 -16.24
C VAL A 453 -21.26 24.39 -17.71
N HIS A 454 -20.42 25.36 -18.06
CA HIS A 454 -20.18 25.79 -19.43
C HIS A 454 -18.68 25.97 -19.69
N LEU A 455 -18.23 25.59 -20.88
CA LEU A 455 -16.83 25.70 -21.32
C LEU A 455 -16.68 26.94 -22.21
N CYS A 456 -16.37 28.07 -21.59
CA CYS A 456 -16.26 29.33 -22.32
C CYS A 456 -14.93 29.42 -23.09
N HIS A 457 -14.99 29.74 -24.38
CA HIS A 457 -13.83 29.86 -25.25
C HIS A 457 -13.22 31.28 -25.16
N SER A 458 -12.11 31.43 -24.43
CA SER A 458 -11.53 32.73 -24.05
C SER A 458 -11.18 33.69 -25.19
N LEU A 459 -10.89 33.19 -26.40
CA LEU A 459 -10.64 34.02 -27.60
C LEU A 459 -11.91 34.46 -28.36
N ARG A 460 -13.10 33.93 -28.01
CA ARG A 460 -14.38 34.20 -28.67
C ARG A 460 -15.37 34.93 -27.76
N GLU A 461 -15.29 34.70 -26.46
CA GLU A 461 -16.31 35.07 -25.47
C GLU A 461 -15.71 35.65 -24.19
N GLN A 462 -16.46 36.55 -23.53
CA GLN A 462 -16.07 37.18 -22.27
C GLN A 462 -16.39 36.25 -21.09
N CYS A 463 -15.46 35.38 -20.73
CA CYS A 463 -15.72 34.30 -19.76
C CYS A 463 -15.97 34.74 -18.32
N GLN A 464 -15.29 35.79 -17.84
CA GLN A 464 -15.48 36.28 -16.46
C GLN A 464 -16.79 37.08 -16.35
N PRO A 465 -17.76 36.69 -15.49
CA PRO A 465 -19.07 37.33 -15.39
C PRO A 465 -19.02 38.68 -14.64
N PHE A 466 -19.86 39.64 -15.06
CA PHE A 466 -19.92 40.98 -14.46
C PHE A 466 -21.27 41.23 -13.73
N CYS A 467 -21.30 40.92 -12.44
CA CYS A 467 -22.54 40.78 -11.67
C CYS A 467 -23.21 42.10 -11.25
N SER A 468 -23.92 42.72 -12.19
CA SER A 468 -24.73 43.93 -11.96
C SER A 468 -26.14 43.62 -11.42
N ARG A 469 -26.64 44.46 -10.50
CA ARG A 469 -28.02 44.37 -9.94
C ARG A 469 -29.14 44.39 -10.99
N SER A 470 -28.88 44.88 -12.20
CA SER A 470 -29.82 44.89 -13.32
C SER A 470 -29.96 43.52 -14.01
N GLN A 471 -28.90 42.72 -14.11
CA GLN A 471 -28.93 41.42 -14.79
C GLN A 471 -29.70 40.34 -14.02
N LEU A 472 -29.84 40.47 -12.70
CA LEU A 472 -30.65 39.57 -11.86
C LEU A 472 -32.16 39.60 -12.18
N ARG A 473 -32.60 40.46 -13.11
CA ARG A 473 -33.98 40.57 -13.62
C ARG A 473 -34.16 40.07 -15.07
N SER A 474 -33.13 39.53 -15.73
CA SER A 474 -33.35 38.86 -17.02
C SER A 474 -34.25 37.64 -16.86
N GLU A 475 -34.96 37.26 -17.92
CA GLU A 475 -35.76 36.04 -17.93
C GLU A 475 -34.88 34.81 -17.67
N ALA A 476 -35.45 33.81 -17.02
CA ALA A 476 -34.74 32.58 -16.69
C ALA A 476 -34.46 31.78 -17.97
N VAL A 477 -33.23 31.88 -18.47
CA VAL A 477 -32.74 31.01 -19.55
C VAL A 477 -32.82 29.56 -19.07
N ALA A 478 -33.28 28.66 -19.95
CA ALA A 478 -33.41 27.25 -19.62
C ALA A 478 -32.05 26.67 -19.19
N ILE A 479 -32.08 25.93 -18.07
CA ILE A 479 -30.97 25.08 -17.62
C ILE A 479 -30.90 23.89 -18.57
N ASP A 480 -29.75 23.65 -19.19
CA ASP A 480 -29.55 22.45 -20.00
C ASP A 480 -29.32 21.23 -19.07
N PRO A 481 -30.23 20.24 -19.01
CA PRO A 481 -30.05 19.09 -18.13
C PRO A 481 -28.84 18.22 -18.51
N ALA A 482 -28.34 18.29 -19.74
CA ALA A 482 -27.17 17.54 -20.19
C ALA A 482 -25.85 18.10 -19.62
N LEU A 483 -25.84 19.36 -19.15
CA LEU A 483 -24.65 20.06 -18.64
C LEU A 483 -24.63 20.21 -17.11
N VAL A 484 -25.47 19.46 -16.39
CA VAL A 484 -25.59 19.53 -14.92
C VAL A 484 -24.83 18.39 -14.22
N LEU A 485 -23.91 18.77 -13.32
CA LEU A 485 -23.22 17.92 -12.36
C LEU A 485 -23.98 17.89 -11.01
N ASP A 486 -24.07 16.72 -10.38
CA ASP A 486 -24.85 16.48 -9.14
C ASP A 486 -23.94 16.01 -7.99
N LEU A 487 -24.00 16.66 -6.82
CA LEU A 487 -23.33 16.24 -5.58
C LEU A 487 -24.33 16.02 -4.44
N GLY A 488 -24.18 14.92 -3.71
CA GLY A 488 -24.96 14.61 -2.51
C GLY A 488 -25.09 13.09 -2.26
N PRO A 489 -25.84 12.68 -1.22
CA PRO A 489 -26.53 13.54 -0.27
C PRO A 489 -25.58 14.20 0.75
N ILE A 490 -25.92 15.43 1.10
CA ILE A 490 -25.34 16.19 2.22
C ILE A 490 -26.37 16.18 3.35
N THR A 491 -25.96 15.90 4.59
CA THR A 491 -26.87 15.67 5.73
C THR A 491 -26.42 16.45 6.96
N ARG A 492 -27.37 16.70 7.89
CA ARG A 492 -27.06 17.36 9.16
C ARG A 492 -26.47 16.38 10.18
N LYS A 493 -25.31 16.72 10.74
CA LYS A 493 -24.77 16.09 11.96
C LYS A 493 -25.69 16.39 13.15
N GLY A 494 -26.58 15.45 13.48
CA GLY A 494 -27.48 15.55 14.63
C GLY A 494 -28.94 15.13 14.42
N ALA A 495 -29.32 14.59 13.26
CA ALA A 495 -30.64 13.97 13.10
C ALA A 495 -30.74 12.70 13.96
N PRO A 496 -31.68 12.60 14.93
CA PRO A 496 -31.92 11.36 15.65
C PRO A 496 -32.66 10.38 14.73
N SER A 497 -32.14 9.17 14.59
CA SER A 497 -32.79 8.13 13.79
C SER A 497 -34.13 7.75 14.42
N LEU A 498 -35.23 8.16 13.77
CA LEU A 498 -36.58 7.70 14.09
C LEU A 498 -36.66 6.21 13.76
N GLY A 499 -36.38 5.38 14.78
CA GLY A 499 -36.26 3.94 14.63
C GLY A 499 -37.53 3.32 14.05
N VAL A 500 -37.37 2.53 12.99
CA VAL A 500 -38.47 1.83 12.34
C VAL A 500 -39.03 0.77 13.29
N MET A 501 -40.07 1.12 14.05
CA MET A 501 -40.85 0.18 14.85
C MET A 501 -41.71 -0.71 13.94
N ASN A 502 -41.06 -1.67 13.29
CA ASN A 502 -41.73 -2.74 12.58
C ASN A 502 -42.21 -3.79 13.60
N GLY A 503 -43.35 -3.53 14.24
CA GLY A 503 -43.88 -4.34 15.35
C GLY A 503 -45.35 -4.69 15.15
N THR A 504 -45.64 -5.89 14.63
CA THR A 504 -47.00 -6.44 14.56
C THR A 504 -47.55 -6.77 15.95
N PRO A 505 -48.86 -6.54 16.22
CA PRO A 505 -49.42 -6.70 17.56
C PRO A 505 -49.70 -8.17 17.91
N GLY A 506 -49.04 -8.67 18.97
CA GLY A 506 -49.38 -9.93 19.64
C GLY A 506 -50.26 -9.71 20.89
N PRO A 507 -51.34 -10.49 21.11
CA PRO A 507 -52.28 -10.25 22.20
C PRO A 507 -51.98 -11.01 23.51
N ALA A 508 -52.60 -10.52 24.59
CA ALA A 508 -52.79 -11.12 25.93
C ALA A 508 -51.59 -11.13 26.92
N GLY A 509 -51.86 -10.59 28.13
CA GLY A 509 -50.95 -10.57 29.29
C GLY A 509 -51.60 -9.83 30.47
N LEU A 510 -52.07 -10.54 31.49
CA LEU A 510 -53.05 -10.07 32.48
C LEU A 510 -52.49 -9.17 33.61
N LEU A 511 -53.31 -8.15 33.97
CA LEU A 511 -53.66 -7.65 35.32
C LEU A 511 -52.57 -7.09 36.29
N GLY A 512 -52.84 -5.88 36.80
CA GLY A 512 -52.29 -5.31 38.05
C GLY A 512 -52.79 -3.88 38.31
N ALA A 513 -53.35 -3.60 39.50
CA ALA A 513 -53.79 -2.25 39.91
C ALA A 513 -52.57 -1.32 40.16
N GLY A 514 -52.63 0.03 40.13
CA GLY A 514 -53.72 0.97 40.42
C GLY A 514 -53.74 1.36 41.91
N PRO A 515 -54.14 2.60 42.35
CA PRO A 515 -54.82 3.68 41.61
C PRO A 515 -54.29 5.13 41.86
N GLY A 516 -54.81 6.12 41.09
CA GLY A 516 -54.84 7.55 41.45
C GLY A 516 -53.54 8.37 41.21
N LEU A 517 -53.57 9.67 40.91
CA LEU A 517 -54.67 10.65 40.78
C LEU A 517 -54.54 11.48 39.48
N LEU A 518 -55.63 12.15 39.09
CA LEU A 518 -55.73 13.08 37.95
C LEU A 518 -56.23 14.46 38.43
N LEU A 519 -56.17 15.44 37.53
CA LEU A 519 -56.75 16.81 37.58
C LEU A 519 -55.93 17.87 38.37
N PRO A 520 -56.04 19.17 38.00
CA PRO A 520 -56.13 19.69 36.63
C PRO A 520 -55.31 20.97 36.38
N VAL A 521 -55.33 21.44 35.12
CA VAL A 521 -54.91 22.79 34.70
C VAL A 521 -55.75 23.87 35.39
N LEU A 522 -55.13 24.98 35.79
CA LEU A 522 -55.81 26.29 35.92
C LEU A 522 -54.85 27.45 35.63
N LEU A 523 -55.32 28.43 34.86
CA LEU A 523 -54.57 29.61 34.41
C LEU A 523 -55.11 30.87 35.11
N ALA A 524 -54.27 31.57 35.85
CA ALA A 524 -54.46 32.96 36.32
C ALA A 524 -53.07 33.55 36.61
N GLN A 525 -52.58 34.51 35.83
CA GLN A 525 -52.73 35.96 36.10
C GLN A 525 -52.19 36.41 37.47
N LEU A 526 -50.95 36.93 37.51
CA LEU A 526 -50.65 38.37 37.72
C LEU A 526 -49.15 38.61 37.94
N PHE A 527 -48.66 39.72 37.37
CA PHE A 527 -47.28 40.24 37.35
C PHE A 527 -46.26 39.46 36.51
#